data_AF-A0AAW6YIM9-F1
#
_entry.id   AF-A0AAW6YIM9-F1
#
_cell.length_a   1.000
_cell.length_b   1.000
_cell.length_c   1.000
_cell.angle_alpha   90.00
_cell.angle_beta   90.00
_cell.angle_gamma   90.00
#
_symmetry.space_group_name_H-M   'P 1'
#
loop_
_entity.id
_entity.type
_entity.pdbx_description
1 polymer ?
#
loop_
_entity_poly.entity_id
_entity_poly.type
_entity_poly.pdbx_seq_one_letter_code
_entity_poly.pdbx_strand_id
1 'polypeptide(L)' 'MEQAINAPRGDISEFAPRIHTIKINPDKIKDVIGKGGSVIRALTEETGTTIEIEDDGTVKIAATDGEKAKHAIRRI' A
#
# COMPACT_ATOMS: atom_id res chain seq x y z
N MET A 1 -26.16 -18.15 -25.61
CA MET A 1 -25.38 -18.57 -24.43
C MET A 1 -25.06 -17.32 -23.66
N GLU A 2 -26.07 -16.80 -22.99
CA GLU A 2 -26.01 -15.59 -22.17
C GLU A 2 -26.31 -16.10 -20.77
N GLN A 3 -25.31 -16.12 -19.87
CA GLN A 3 -25.46 -16.21 -18.41
C GLN A 3 -24.12 -16.66 -17.81
N ALA A 4 -23.17 -15.73 -17.74
CA ALA A 4 -22.10 -15.82 -16.75
C ALA A 4 -21.59 -14.42 -16.41
N ILE A 5 -22.07 -13.93 -15.26
CA ILE A 5 -21.55 -12.84 -14.42
C ILE A 5 -21.94 -11.40 -14.84
N ASN A 6 -22.95 -10.85 -14.14
CA ASN A 6 -23.55 -9.52 -14.35
C ASN A 6 -22.99 -8.41 -13.41
N ALA A 7 -21.91 -8.66 -12.67
CA ALA A 7 -21.21 -7.61 -11.93
C ALA A 7 -19.74 -8.00 -11.74
N PRO A 8 -18.77 -7.09 -11.89
CA PRO A 8 -17.46 -7.32 -11.30
C PRO A 8 -17.69 -7.60 -9.82
N ARG A 9 -17.16 -8.71 -9.30
CA ARG A 9 -17.25 -9.03 -7.87
C ARG A 9 -16.80 -7.78 -7.10
N GLY A 10 -17.73 -7.15 -6.38
CA GLY A 10 -17.52 -5.88 -5.67
C GLY A 10 -16.46 -5.96 -4.58
N ASP A 11 -16.14 -7.18 -4.16
CA ASP A 11 -15.04 -7.47 -3.27
C ASP A 11 -13.92 -8.13 -4.06
N ILE A 12 -12.95 -7.31 -4.48
CA ILE A 12 -11.60 -7.74 -4.80
C ILE A 12 -11.16 -8.68 -3.66
N SER A 13 -10.81 -9.92 -3.98
CA SER A 13 -10.35 -10.95 -3.02
C SER A 13 -9.56 -10.33 -1.86
N GLU A 14 -9.89 -10.72 -0.63
CA GLU A 14 -9.19 -10.28 0.59
C GLU A 14 -7.67 -10.59 0.58
N PHE A 15 -7.29 -11.62 -0.19
CA PHE A 15 -5.90 -12.05 -0.47
C PHE A 15 -5.36 -11.58 -1.82
N ALA A 16 -6.11 -10.77 -2.57
CA ALA A 16 -5.58 -10.24 -3.83
C ALA A 16 -4.60 -9.11 -3.49
N PRO A 17 -3.41 -9.08 -4.11
CA PRO A 17 -2.46 -8.02 -3.88
C PRO A 17 -3.08 -6.69 -4.29
N ARG A 18 -3.36 -5.84 -3.29
CA ARG A 18 -3.92 -4.50 -3.51
C ARG A 18 -2.76 -3.52 -3.54
N ILE A 19 -2.68 -2.76 -4.64
CA ILE A 19 -1.78 -1.63 -4.74
C ILE A 19 -2.59 -0.41 -4.31
N HIS A 20 -2.27 0.13 -3.14
CA HIS A 20 -2.84 1.37 -2.64
C HIS A 20 -1.90 2.52 -2.98
N THR A 21 -2.36 3.41 -3.84
CA THR A 21 -1.64 4.63 -4.16
C THR A 21 -2.22 5.78 -3.34
N ILE A 22 -1.42 6.37 -2.48
CA ILE A 22 -1.77 7.56 -1.70
C ILE A 22 -0.80 8.68 -2.05
N LYS A 23 -1.27 9.92 -2.01
CA LYS A 23 -0.41 11.09 -2.19
C LYS A 23 -0.24 11.79 -0.85
N ILE A 24 1.00 11.97 -0.42
CA ILE A 24 1.37 12.71 0.79
C ILE A 24 2.16 13.96 0.42
N ASN A 25 2.25 14.90 1.36
CA ASN A 25 3.09 16.07 1.16
C ASN A 25 4.57 15.66 1.13
N PRO A 26 5.38 16.24 0.23
CA PRO A 26 6.80 15.89 0.07
C PRO A 26 7.63 16.14 1.33
N ASP A 27 7.25 17.11 2.16
CA ASP A 27 7.89 17.34 3.47
C ASP A 27 7.74 16.15 4.42
N LYS A 28 6.64 15.40 4.34
CA LYS A 28 6.41 14.21 5.16
C LYS A 28 7.11 12.96 4.64
N ILE A 29 7.53 12.93 3.37
CA ILE A 29 8.29 11.81 2.80
C ILE A 29 9.55 11.55 3.64
N LYS A 30 10.26 12.62 4.03
CA LYS A 30 11.49 12.50 4.82
C LYS A 30 11.25 11.86 6.19
N ASP A 31 10.09 12.13 6.79
CA ASP A 31 9.68 11.56 8.08
C ASP A 31 9.31 10.07 7.92
N VAL A 32 8.53 9.75 6.88
CA VAL A 32 8.09 8.39 6.56
C VAL A 32 9.25 7.46 6.15
N ILE A 33 10.20 7.97 5.36
CA ILE A 33 11.43 7.23 5.01
C ILE A 33 12.32 7.08 6.26
N GLY A 34 12.39 8.14 7.08
CA GLY A 34 13.28 8.25 8.21
C GLY A 34 14.76 8.38 7.77
N LYS A 35 15.66 8.48 8.75
CA LYS A 35 17.09 8.61 8.49
C LYS A 35 17.64 7.38 7.76
N GLY A 36 17.99 7.54 6.48
CA GLY A 36 18.56 6.47 5.65
C GLY A 36 17.59 5.33 5.30
N GLY A 37 16.27 5.57 5.32
CA GLY A 37 15.28 4.54 5.00
C GLY A 37 15.02 3.56 6.14
N SER A 38 15.43 3.88 7.37
CA SER A 38 15.28 2.96 8.50
C SER A 38 13.82 2.76 8.93
N VAL A 39 12.99 3.81 8.82
CA VAL A 39 11.57 3.73 9.20
C VAL A 39 10.81 2.93 8.16
N ILE A 40 11.00 3.26 6.87
CA ILE A 40 10.31 2.54 5.79
C ILE A 40 10.72 1.07 5.73
N ARG A 41 12.01 0.74 5.93
CA ARG A 41 12.47 -0.65 6.02
C ARG A 41 11.81 -1.40 7.17
N ALA A 42 11.83 -0.82 8.38
CA ALA A 42 11.17 -1.42 9.53
C ALA A 42 9.68 -1.65 9.28
N LEU A 43 9.00 -0.68 8.64
CA LEU A 43 7.60 -0.80 8.27
C LEU A 43 7.37 -1.93 7.27
N THR A 44 8.13 -1.98 6.17
CA THR A 44 8.02 -3.03 5.15
C THR A 44 8.31 -4.42 5.71
N GLU A 45 9.22 -4.53 6.68
CA GLU A 45 9.62 -5.79 7.33
C GLU A 45 8.58 -6.23 8.38
N GLU A 46 8.01 -5.29 9.14
CA GLU A 46 6.97 -5.52 10.14
C GLU A 46 5.64 -5.93 9.50
N THR A 47 5.18 -5.20 8.48
CA THR A 47 3.93 -5.49 7.79
C THR A 47 4.09 -6.54 6.69
N GLY A 48 5.31 -6.76 6.19
CA GLY A 48 5.57 -7.62 5.03
C GLY A 48 4.94 -7.06 3.75
N THR A 49 4.84 -5.74 3.63
CA THR A 49 4.28 -5.04 2.47
C THR A 49 5.38 -4.31 1.71
N THR A 50 5.25 -4.20 0.40
CA THR A 50 6.16 -3.41 -0.43
C THR A 50 5.67 -1.97 -0.47
N ILE A 51 6.45 -1.04 0.07
CA ILE A 51 6.11 0.39 0.04
C ILE A 51 7.12 1.11 -0.84
N GLU A 52 6.61 1.77 -1.87
CA GLU A 52 7.39 2.50 -2.86
C GLU A 52 6.99 3.97 -2.76
N ILE A 53 7.96 4.87 -2.58
CA ILE A 53 7.71 6.29 -2.42
C ILE A 53 8.43 7.03 -3.55
N GLU A 54 7.68 7.83 -4.30
CA GLU A 54 8.21 8.71 -5.34
C GLU A 54 8.47 10.11 -4.80
N ASP A 55 9.41 10.83 -5.42
CA ASP A 55 9.84 12.18 -5.00
C ASP A 55 8.71 13.23 -5.09
N ASP A 56 7.67 12.95 -5.89
CA ASP A 56 6.43 13.75 -5.99
C ASP A 56 5.48 13.58 -4.79
N GLY A 57 5.81 12.70 -3.84
CA GLY A 57 4.95 12.36 -2.69
C GLY A 57 3.91 11.28 -3.00
N THR A 58 4.05 10.60 -4.14
CA THR A 58 3.23 9.43 -4.46
C THR A 58 3.78 8.21 -3.73
N VAL A 59 2.98 7.62 -2.84
CA VAL A 59 3.32 6.43 -2.07
C VAL A 59 2.46 5.27 -2.55
N LYS A 60 3.08 4.22 -3.07
CA LYS A 60 2.45 2.99 -3.53
C LYS A 60 2.72 1.89 -2.53
N ILE A 61 1.67 1.36 -1.93
CA ILE A 61 1.73 0.29 -0.93
C ILE A 61 1.15 -0.94 -1.59
N ALA A 62 2.01 -1.88 -1.95
CA ALA A 62 1.62 -3.19 -2.44
C ALA A 62 1.68 -4.19 -1.29
N ALA A 63 0.51 -4.72 -0.93
CA ALA A 63 0.37 -5.73 0.10
C ALA A 63 -0.36 -6.94 -0.48
N THR A 64 0.11 -8.14 -0.16
CA THR A 64 -0.55 -9.40 -0.55
C THR A 64 -1.83 -9.68 0.23
N ASP A 65 -2.08 -8.93 1.30
CA ASP A 65 -3.22 -9.08 2.19
C ASP A 65 -3.85 -7.72 2.50
N GLY A 66 -5.17 -7.64 2.45
CA GLY A 66 -5.92 -6.40 2.69
C GLY A 66 -5.76 -5.82 4.10
N GLU A 67 -5.54 -6.65 5.12
CA GLU A 67 -5.28 -6.18 6.49
C GLU A 67 -3.87 -5.60 6.61
N LYS A 68 -2.87 -6.27 6.04
CA LYS A 68 -1.48 -5.77 5.98
C LYS A 68 -1.41 -4.43 5.25
N ALA A 69 -2.15 -4.29 4.15
CA ALA A 69 -2.28 -3.04 3.42
C ALA A 69 -2.81 -1.92 4.33
N LYS A 70 -3.93 -2.16 5.02
CA LYS A 70 -4.54 -1.19 5.94
C LYS A 70 -3.62 -0.83 7.09
N HIS A 71 -2.87 -1.80 7.62
CA HIS A 71 -1.91 -1.56 8.69
C HIS A 71 -0.76 -0.65 8.25
N ALA A 72 -0.20 -0.89 7.07
CA ALA A 72 0.83 -0.04 6.50
C ALA A 72 0.31 1.37 6.19
N ILE A 73 -0.87 1.48 5.56
CA ILE A 73 -1.53 2.77 5.27
C ILE A 73 -1.79 3.58 6.55
N ARG A 74 -2.16 2.92 7.65
CA ARG A 74 -2.45 3.60 8.93
C ARG A 74 -1.20 4.12 9.65
N ARG A 75 -0.02 3.60 9.31
CA ARG A 75 1.26 4.00 9.88
C ARG A 75 1.91 5.17 9.13
N ILE A 76 1.48 5.44 7.89
CA ILE A 76 1.97 6.51 7.00
C ILE A 76 1.04 7.72 7.13
#